data_AF-A0A971PUM0-F1
#
_entry.id   AF-A0A971PUM0-F1
#
_cell.length_a   1.000
_cell.length_b   1.000
_cell.length_c   1.000
_cell.angle_alpha   90.00
_cell.angle_beta   90.00
_cell.angle_gamma   90.00
#
_symmetry.space_group_name_H-M   'P 1'
#
loop_
_entity.id
_entity.type
_entity.pdbx_description
1 polymer ?
#
loop_
_entity_poly.entity_id
_entity_poly.type
_entity_poly.pdbx_seq_one_letter_code
_entity_poly.pdbx_strand_id
1 'polypeptide(L)' 'LADAQIAGICRSGGHELATRNIDDFATVSGLALINPFQE' A
#
# COMPACT_ATOMS: atom_id res chain seq x y z
N LEU A 1 -3.26 -7.76 -10.73
CA LEU A 1 -2.45 -6.85 -11.58
C LEU A 1 -2.56 -5.41 -11.09
N ALA A 2 -3.77 -4.90 -10.86
CA ALA A 2 -3.99 -3.55 -10.35
C ALA A 2 -3.24 -3.27 -9.02
N ASP A 3 -3.30 -4.17 -8.04
CA ASP A 3 -2.65 -3.98 -6.74
C ASP A 3 -1.14 -3.82 -6.85
N ALA A 4 -0.48 -4.64 -7.67
CA ALA A 4 0.95 -4.54 -7.92
C ALA A 4 1.33 -3.20 -8.57
N GLN A 5 0.47 -2.63 -9.43
CA GLN A 5 0.70 -1.33 -10.05
C GLN A 5 0.52 -0.18 -9.05
N ILE A 6 -0.55 -0.23 -8.24
CA ILE A 6 -0.80 0.75 -7.17
C ILE A 6 0.38 0.75 -6.19
N ALA A 7 0.78 -0.43 -5.72
CA ALA A 7 1.94 -0.63 -4.84
C ALA A 7 3.23 -0.07 -5.44
N GLY A 8 3.47 -0.33 -6.74
CA GLY A 8 4.64 0.18 -7.46
C GLY A 8 4.68 1.70 -7.53
N ILE A 9 3.55 2.33 -7.85
CA ILE A 9 3.44 3.80 -7.91
C ILE A 9 3.70 4.42 -6.54
N CYS A 10 2.99 3.97 -5.50
CA CYS A 10 3.15 4.50 -4.14
C CYS A 10 4.59 4.34 -3.64
N ARG A 11 5.17 3.15 -3.81
CA ARG A 11 6.56 2.88 -3.42
C ARG A 11 7.56 3.77 -4.18
N SER A 12 7.40 3.90 -5.49
CA SER A 12 8.32 4.70 -6.31
C SER A 12 8.24 6.20 -6.00
N GLY A 13 7.06 6.69 -5.63
CA GLY A 13 6.83 8.09 -5.24
C GLY A 13 7.09 8.40 -3.76
N GLY A 14 7.43 7.40 -2.94
CA GLY A 14 7.53 7.57 -1.48
C GLY A 14 6.20 7.93 -0.81
N HIS A 15 5.08 7.53 -1.41
CA HIS A 15 3.75 7.75 -0.88
C HIS A 15 3.34 6.62 0.07
N GLU A 16 2.50 6.96 1.04
CA GLU A 16 1.77 6.00 1.85
C GLU A 16 0.49 5.55 1.12
N LEU A 17 0.25 4.24 1.08
CA LEU A 17 -0.96 3.68 0.48
C LEU A 17 -2.05 3.53 1.54
N ALA A 18 -3.11 4.33 1.39
CA ALA A 18 -4.33 4.19 2.19
C ALA A 18 -5.21 3.07 1.62
N THR A 19 -5.41 1.99 2.38
CA THR A 19 -6.24 0.85 1.95
C THR A 19 -6.85 0.13 3.14
N ARG A 20 -8.02 -0.47 2.94
CA ARG A 20 -8.60 -1.40 3.92
C ARG A 20 -8.03 -2.81 3.82
N ASN A 21 -7.41 -3.15 2.68
CA ASN A 21 -6.86 -4.47 2.39
C ASN A 21 -5.37 -4.54 2.75
N ILE A 22 -5.01 -4.24 4.00
CA ILE A 22 -3.60 -4.14 4.41
C ILE A 22 -2.82 -5.44 4.13
N ASP A 23 -3.45 -6.59 4.37
CA ASP A 23 -2.80 -7.89 4.24
C ASP A 23 -2.32 -8.18 2.80
N ASP A 24 -3.07 -7.71 1.79
CA ASP A 24 -2.72 -7.89 0.37
C ASP A 24 -1.43 -7.14 0.00
N PHE A 25 -1.07 -6.08 0.76
CA PHE A 25 0.07 -5.22 0.49
C PHE A 25 1.21 -5.36 1.51
N ALA A 26 0.96 -6.02 2.65
CA ALA A 26 1.91 -6.13 3.75
C ALA A 26 3.25 -6.81 3.38
N THR A 27 3.26 -7.65 2.33
CA THR A 27 4.48 -8.31 1.84
C THR A 27 5.31 -7.44 0.91
N VAL A 28 4.83 -6.26 0.50
CA VAL A 28 5.55 -5.37 -0.41
C VAL A 28 6.58 -4.55 0.38
N SER A 29 7.84 -4.99 0.36
CA SER A 29 8.92 -4.30 1.07
C SER A 29 9.08 -2.84 0.63
N GLY A 30 9.14 -1.93 1.61
CA GLY A 30 9.33 -0.50 1.40
C GLY A 30 8.07 0.27 0.97
N LEU A 31 6.89 -0.36 1.02
CA LEU A 31 5.61 0.33 0.87
C LEU A 31 5.06 0.70 2.26
N ALA A 32 4.80 1.98 2.49
CA ALA A 32 4.11 2.44 3.70
C ALA A 32 2.60 2.24 3.54
N LEU A 33 1.92 1.79 4.59
CA LEU A 33 0.50 1.44 4.59
C LEU A 33 -0.22 2.13 5.75
N ILE A 34 -1.39 2.69 5.46
CA ILE A 34 -2.36 3.18 6.46
C ILE A 34 -3.73 2.54 6.20
N ASN A 35 -4.38 2.07 7.26
CA ASN A 35 -5.77 1.64 7.19
C ASN A 35 -6.69 2.75 7.71
N PRO A 36 -7.35 3.53 6.84
CA PRO A 36 -8.19 4.65 7.29
C PRO A 36 -9.47 4.21 8.00
N PHE A 37 -9.74 2.90 8.09
CA PHE A 37 -10.88 2.33 8.79
C PHE A 37 -10.53 1.78 10.18
N GLN A 38 -9.25 1.86 10.57
CA GLN A 38 -8.78 1.52 11.91
C GLN A 38 -8.30 2.80 12.60
N GLU A 39 -8.61 2.94 13.89
CA GLU A 39 -8.09 4.02 14.75
C GLU A 39 -6.60 3.84 15.06
#